data_AF-A0A1Y3MJY2-F1
#
_entry.id   AF-A0A1Y3MJY2-F1
#
_cell.length_a   1.000
_cell.length_b   1.000
_cell.length_c   1.000
_cell.angle_alpha   90.00
_cell.angle_beta   90.00
_cell.angle_gamma   90.00
#
_symmetry.space_group_name_H-M   'P 1'
#
loop_
_entity.id
_entity.type
_entity.pdbx_description
1 polymer ?
#
loop_
_entity_poly.entity_id
_entity_poly.type
_entity_poly.pdbx_seq_one_letter_code
_entity_poly.pdbx_strand_id
1 'polypeptide(L)'
;MAANRSKFQDEAQINEDEIEEADLCPTIQEESYSKFIADINRLTQEAEQAIFEYYQEECLEYRAMLGGESADEIAPIITTTQQLGKLVDLIGLTILPDFEDGVRRVGLVFNCTWEEDGVGVRFENEEVAKVGYQDIVI
;
A
#
# COMPACT_ATOMS: atom_id res chain seq x y z
N MET A 1 34.61 59.37 -9.07
CA MET A 1 34.38 58.51 -7.90
C MET A 1 33.11 57.72 -8.15
N ALA A 2 33.23 56.40 -8.16
CA ALA A 2 32.14 55.47 -8.45
C ALA A 2 31.18 55.36 -7.25
N ALA A 3 29.90 55.16 -7.55
CA ALA A 3 29.06 54.23 -6.81
C ALA A 3 28.21 53.50 -7.85
N ASN A 4 28.76 52.39 -8.34
CA ASN A 4 28.10 51.46 -9.24
C ASN A 4 26.98 50.79 -8.44
N ARG A 5 25.71 51.16 -8.65
CA ARG A 5 24.58 50.38 -8.11
C ARG A 5 24.45 49.13 -8.98
N SER A 6 24.84 48.00 -8.41
CA SER A 6 24.56 46.67 -8.95
C SER A 6 23.28 46.11 -8.32
N LYS A 7 22.73 45.11 -9.01
CA LYS A 7 21.73 44.09 -8.62
C LYS A 7 20.30 44.53 -8.90
N PHE A 8 19.57 43.87 -9.82
CA PHE A 8 18.96 42.54 -9.61
C PHE A 8 18.23 42.39 -8.26
N GLN A 9 17.90 43.50 -7.60
CA GLN A 9 17.21 43.56 -6.30
C GLN A 9 15.90 44.34 -6.36
N ASP A 10 15.44 44.76 -7.54
CA ASP A 10 14.05 45.18 -7.71
C ASP A 10 13.19 43.92 -7.84
N GLU A 11 12.97 43.33 -6.66
CA GLU A 11 11.68 42.85 -6.19
C GLU A 11 10.85 42.07 -7.22
N ALA A 12 11.23 40.81 -7.42
CA ALA A 12 10.22 39.76 -7.55
C ALA A 12 9.45 39.71 -6.22
N GLN A 13 8.49 40.63 -6.04
CA GLN A 13 7.37 40.42 -5.15
C GLN A 13 6.55 39.30 -5.76
N ILE A 14 6.94 38.07 -5.41
CA ILE A 14 6.01 36.95 -5.52
C ILE A 14 4.94 37.28 -4.49
N ASN A 15 3.76 37.67 -4.97
CA ASN A 15 2.58 37.71 -4.14
C ASN A 15 2.35 36.27 -3.66
N GLU A 16 2.63 36.01 -2.38
CA GLU A 16 2.45 34.68 -1.76
C GLU A 16 0.96 34.28 -1.63
N ASP A 17 0.03 35.15 -2.03
CA ASP A 17 -1.41 35.01 -1.76
C ASP A 17 -2.27 34.51 -2.94
N GLU A 18 -1.71 34.21 -4.12
CA GLU A 18 -2.44 33.61 -5.26
C GLU A 18 -1.59 32.55 -5.99
N ILE A 19 -1.24 31.46 -5.29
CA ILE A 19 -1.11 30.18 -6.01
C ILE A 19 -2.55 29.68 -6.12
N GLU A 20 -3.18 29.88 -7.28
CA GLU A 20 -4.42 29.19 -7.60
C GLU A 20 -4.20 27.69 -7.31
N GLU A 21 -5.07 27.04 -6.54
CA GLU A 21 -5.00 25.58 -6.29
C GLU A 21 -4.89 24.76 -7.60
N ALA A 22 -5.19 25.37 -8.75
CA ALA A 22 -5.07 24.82 -10.09
C ALA A 22 -3.62 24.58 -10.59
N ASP A 23 -2.59 25.18 -9.98
CA ASP A 23 -1.18 25.07 -10.44
C ASP A 23 -0.32 24.11 -9.61
N LEU A 24 -0.90 23.43 -8.62
CA LEU A 24 -0.21 22.35 -7.90
C LEU A 24 -0.22 21.08 -8.75
N CYS A 25 0.95 20.71 -9.30
CA CYS A 25 1.12 19.36 -9.84
C CYS A 25 0.90 18.35 -8.70
N PRO A 26 0.01 17.36 -8.87
CA PRO A 26 -0.21 16.35 -7.84
C PRO A 26 1.09 15.66 -7.46
N THR A 27 1.30 15.44 -6.17
CA THR A 27 2.42 14.59 -5.73
C THR A 27 2.17 13.15 -6.18
N ILE A 28 3.22 12.35 -6.34
CA ILE A 28 3.05 10.92 -6.65
C ILE A 28 2.19 10.19 -5.60
N GLN A 29 2.15 10.69 -4.36
CA GLN A 29 1.35 10.14 -3.27
C GLN A 29 -0.14 10.47 -3.46
N GLU A 30 -0.47 11.69 -3.85
CA GLU A 30 -1.83 12.09 -4.21
C GLU A 30 -2.34 11.32 -5.43
N GLU A 31 -1.47 11.12 -6.44
CA GLU A 31 -1.79 10.28 -7.59
C GLU A 31 -1.97 8.82 -7.19
N SER A 32 -1.11 8.28 -6.32
CA SER A 32 -1.20 6.89 -5.81
C SER A 32 -2.55 6.64 -5.17
N TYR A 33 -2.98 7.52 -4.27
CA TYR A 33 -4.28 7.44 -3.63
C TYR A 33 -5.41 7.55 -4.66
N SER A 34 -5.36 8.58 -5.53
CA SER A 34 -6.42 8.84 -6.51
C SER A 34 -6.61 7.67 -7.48
N LYS A 35 -5.52 7.09 -7.98
CA LYS A 35 -5.54 5.93 -8.89
C LYS A 35 -6.01 4.67 -8.19
N PHE A 36 -5.57 4.44 -6.95
CA PHE A 36 -6.00 3.29 -6.17
C PHE A 36 -7.50 3.34 -5.86
N ILE A 37 -8.01 4.47 -5.38
CA ILE A 37 -9.43 4.64 -5.08
C ILE A 37 -10.30 4.50 -6.34
N ALA A 38 -9.82 4.98 -7.49
CA ALA A 38 -10.55 4.85 -8.75
C ALA A 38 -10.77 3.39 -9.18
N ASP A 39 -9.93 2.47 -8.71
CA ASP A 39 -9.96 1.04 -9.09
C ASP A 39 -10.04 0.09 -7.88
N ILE A 40 -10.51 0.61 -6.73
CA ILE A 40 -10.46 -0.09 -5.44
C ILE A 40 -11.11 -1.47 -5.49
N ASN A 41 -12.21 -1.64 -6.23
CA ASN A 41 -12.91 -2.93 -6.30
C ASN A 41 -12.06 -4.01 -6.99
N ARG A 42 -11.37 -3.67 -8.08
CA ARG A 42 -10.47 -4.60 -8.76
C ARG A 42 -9.27 -4.92 -7.87
N LEU A 43 -8.65 -3.88 -7.32
CA LEU A 43 -7.45 -4.00 -6.49
C LEU A 43 -7.71 -4.80 -5.22
N THR A 44 -8.86 -4.64 -4.58
CA THR A 44 -9.26 -5.47 -3.44
C THR A 44 -9.44 -6.94 -3.84
N GLN A 45 -10.06 -7.23 -4.99
CA GLN A 45 -10.20 -8.62 -5.47
C GLN A 45 -8.83 -9.26 -5.80
N GLU A 46 -7.92 -8.48 -6.38
CA GLU A 46 -6.55 -8.94 -6.64
C GLU A 46 -5.77 -9.17 -5.34
N ALA A 47 -5.94 -8.31 -4.33
CA ALA A 47 -5.38 -8.55 -3.00
C ALA A 47 -5.92 -9.83 -2.36
N GLU A 48 -7.24 -10.05 -2.39
CA GLU A 48 -7.88 -11.26 -1.86
C GLU A 48 -7.32 -12.52 -2.54
N GLN A 49 -7.17 -12.49 -3.86
CA GLN A 49 -6.61 -13.61 -4.63
C GLN A 49 -5.14 -13.84 -4.27
N ALA A 50 -4.32 -12.79 -4.20
CA ALA A 50 -2.90 -12.90 -3.84
C ALA A 50 -2.69 -13.44 -2.41
N ILE A 51 -3.50 -13.00 -1.45
CA ILE A 51 -3.43 -13.51 -0.07
C ILE A 51 -3.89 -14.97 -0.03
N PHE A 52 -4.91 -15.35 -0.80
CA PHE A 52 -5.37 -16.74 -0.87
C PHE A 52 -4.28 -17.66 -1.40
N GLU A 53 -3.59 -17.27 -2.47
CA GLU A 53 -2.46 -18.01 -3.03
C GLU A 53 -1.31 -18.13 -2.02
N TYR A 54 -0.91 -17.01 -1.41
CA TYR A 54 0.11 -16.99 -0.35
C TYR A 54 -0.25 -17.90 0.82
N TYR A 55 -1.51 -17.86 1.26
CA TYR A 55 -2.01 -18.74 2.31
C TYR A 55 -1.89 -20.21 1.90
N GLN A 56 -2.30 -20.58 0.68
CA GLN A 56 -2.23 -21.97 0.22
C GLN A 56 -0.80 -22.52 0.15
N GLU A 57 0.17 -21.68 -0.19
CA GLU A 57 1.59 -22.05 -0.24
C GLU A 57 2.13 -22.39 1.16
N GLU A 58 1.87 -21.54 2.16
CA GLU A 58 2.47 -21.65 3.50
C GLU A 58 1.63 -22.50 4.47
N CYS A 59 0.31 -22.63 4.24
CA CYS A 59 -0.65 -23.19 5.20
C CYS A 59 -0.29 -24.63 5.63
N LEU A 60 0.11 -25.51 4.71
CA LEU A 60 0.39 -26.90 5.07
C LEU A 60 1.64 -27.04 5.94
N GLU A 61 2.68 -26.26 5.65
CA GLU A 61 3.92 -26.26 6.44
C GLU A 61 3.66 -25.67 7.82
N TYR A 62 2.94 -24.55 7.89
CA TYR A 62 2.54 -23.91 9.13
C TYR A 62 1.67 -24.83 10.02
N ARG A 63 0.68 -25.50 9.42
CA ARG A 63 -0.18 -26.47 10.13
C ARG A 63 0.62 -27.65 10.69
N ALA A 64 1.65 -28.12 9.97
CA ALA A 64 2.52 -29.19 10.45
C ALA A 64 3.32 -28.79 11.71
N MET A 65 3.64 -27.49 11.86
CA MET A 65 4.30 -26.95 13.04
C MET A 65 3.36 -26.77 14.24
N LEU A 66 2.10 -26.39 14.02
CA LEU A 66 1.11 -26.19 15.08
C LEU A 66 0.62 -27.51 15.71
N GLY A 67 0.32 -28.51 14.86
CA GLY A 67 -0.20 -29.82 15.26
C GLY A 67 -1.66 -29.85 15.74
N GLY A 68 -2.40 -30.90 15.36
CA GLY A 68 -3.69 -31.27 15.96
C GLY A 68 -4.84 -30.27 15.74
N GLU A 69 -5.74 -30.17 16.72
CA GLU A 69 -6.99 -29.37 16.68
C GLU A 69 -6.71 -27.85 16.58
N SER A 70 -5.62 -27.35 17.17
CA SER A 70 -5.24 -25.93 17.08
C SER A 70 -4.98 -25.46 15.64
N ALA A 71 -4.49 -26.35 14.77
CA ALA A 71 -4.23 -26.03 13.38
C ALA A 71 -5.54 -25.78 12.59
N ASP A 72 -6.64 -26.46 12.95
CA ASP A 72 -7.93 -26.28 12.29
C ASP A 72 -8.63 -24.98 12.70
N GLU A 73 -8.32 -24.45 13.89
CA GLU A 73 -8.83 -23.16 14.36
C GLU A 73 -8.02 -21.98 13.81
N ILE A 74 -6.69 -22.08 13.82
CA ILE A 74 -5.77 -20.99 13.47
C ILE A 74 -5.56 -20.88 11.95
N ALA A 75 -5.40 -22.02 11.28
CA ALA A 75 -5.07 -22.10 9.85
C ALA A 75 -5.92 -23.20 9.17
N PRO A 76 -7.25 -23.03 9.07
CA PRO A 76 -8.12 -24.02 8.45
C PRO A 76 -7.81 -24.22 6.95
N ILE A 77 -7.95 -25.45 6.47
CA ILE A 77 -7.82 -25.72 5.03
C ILE A 77 -9.01 -25.08 4.30
N ILE A 78 -8.71 -24.12 3.41
CA ILE A 78 -9.69 -23.45 2.56
C ILE A 78 -9.39 -23.73 1.08
N THR A 79 -10.44 -23.67 0.26
CA THR A 79 -10.37 -24.01 -1.18
C THR A 79 -10.88 -22.89 -2.08
N THR A 80 -11.38 -21.80 -1.48
CA THR A 80 -11.95 -20.66 -2.19
C THR A 80 -11.59 -19.35 -1.50
N THR A 81 -11.45 -18.28 -2.27
CA THR A 81 -11.24 -16.91 -1.76
C THR A 81 -12.36 -16.45 -0.83
N GLN A 82 -13.60 -16.90 -1.05
CA GLN A 82 -14.75 -16.57 -0.19
C GLN A 82 -14.56 -17.05 1.25
N GLN A 83 -13.84 -18.15 1.46
CA GLN A 83 -13.53 -18.65 2.80
C GLN A 83 -12.42 -17.84 3.48
N LEU A 84 -11.54 -17.19 2.70
CA LEU A 84 -10.47 -16.33 3.20
C LEU A 84 -11.04 -15.15 4.01
N GLY A 85 -12.21 -14.63 3.65
CA GLY A 85 -12.86 -13.53 4.39
C GLY A 85 -13.26 -13.86 5.84
N LYS A 86 -13.05 -15.09 6.32
CA LYS A 86 -13.16 -15.45 7.75
C LYS A 86 -11.82 -15.45 8.49
N LEU A 87 -10.73 -15.38 7.73
CA LEU A 87 -9.37 -15.52 8.22
C LEU A 87 -8.61 -14.21 8.16
N VAL A 88 -9.04 -13.25 7.34
CA VAL A 88 -8.39 -11.95 7.18
C VAL A 88 -9.37 -10.81 7.35
N ASP A 89 -8.89 -9.74 7.97
CA ASP A 89 -9.61 -8.48 8.14
C ASP A 89 -8.73 -7.33 7.66
N LEU A 90 -9.21 -6.49 6.74
CA LEU A 90 -8.50 -5.30 6.32
C LEU A 90 -8.44 -4.29 7.48
N ILE A 91 -7.23 -3.91 7.88
CA ILE A 91 -7.02 -2.97 9.01
C ILE A 91 -6.42 -1.64 8.57
N GLY A 92 -5.80 -1.56 7.39
CA GLY A 92 -5.13 -0.34 6.99
C GLY A 92 -4.82 -0.26 5.50
N LEU A 93 -4.71 0.99 5.04
CA LEU A 93 -4.16 1.36 3.75
C LEU A 93 -3.00 2.34 3.99
N THR A 94 -1.86 2.07 3.36
CA THR A 94 -0.65 2.89 3.44
C THR A 94 -0.30 3.43 2.06
N ILE A 95 -0.08 4.74 1.94
CA ILE A 95 0.56 5.31 0.75
C ILE A 95 2.05 5.42 1.04
N LEU A 96 2.88 4.70 0.29
CA LEU A 96 4.32 4.69 0.55
C LEU A 96 4.97 5.98 0.02
N PRO A 97 6.14 6.38 0.57
CA PRO A 97 6.88 7.53 0.09
C PRO A 97 7.27 7.43 -1.38
N ASP A 98 7.49 8.59 -2.00
CA ASP A 98 8.20 8.66 -3.27
C ASP A 98 9.67 8.29 -3.06
N PHE A 99 10.18 7.39 -3.89
CA PHE A 99 11.61 7.06 -3.95
C PHE A 99 12.30 7.70 -5.15
N GLU A 100 11.65 8.69 -5.78
CA GLU A 100 12.09 9.41 -6.98
C GLU A 100 12.25 8.51 -8.21
N ASP A 101 11.53 7.38 -8.24
CA ASP A 101 11.54 6.41 -9.34
C ASP A 101 10.26 6.45 -10.18
N GLY A 102 9.32 7.33 -9.84
CA GLY A 102 8.06 7.48 -10.56
C GLY A 102 7.08 6.33 -10.36
N VAL A 103 7.33 5.43 -9.40
CA VAL A 103 6.45 4.29 -9.11
C VAL A 103 5.46 4.65 -8.00
N ARG A 104 4.16 4.57 -8.32
CA ARG A 104 3.07 4.74 -7.34
C ARG A 104 2.96 3.50 -6.48
N ARG A 105 2.94 3.69 -5.16
CA ARG A 105 2.97 2.58 -4.19
C ARG A 105 1.86 2.69 -3.16
N VAL A 106 1.07 1.63 -3.07
CA VAL A 106 0.00 1.49 -2.08
C VAL A 106 0.14 0.15 -1.38
N GLY A 107 0.00 0.15 -0.06
CA GLY A 107 -0.03 -1.04 0.77
C GLY A 107 -1.41 -1.25 1.36
N LEU A 108 -1.87 -2.50 1.38
CA LEU A 108 -2.98 -2.94 2.22
C LEU A 108 -2.43 -3.81 3.34
N VAL A 109 -2.91 -3.58 4.55
CA VAL A 109 -2.53 -4.34 5.75
C VAL A 109 -3.76 -5.09 6.25
N PHE A 110 -3.60 -6.38 6.49
CA PHE A 110 -4.65 -7.24 7.01
C PHE A 110 -4.19 -7.92 8.29
N ASN A 111 -5.06 -7.94 9.30
CA ASN A 111 -4.93 -8.93 10.36
C ASN A 111 -5.28 -10.30 9.81
N CYS A 112 -4.71 -11.36 10.39
CA CYS A 112 -5.11 -12.71 10.03
C CYS A 112 -5.03 -13.69 11.18
N THR A 113 -5.69 -14.84 11.05
CA THR A 113 -5.75 -15.83 12.13
C THR A 113 -4.47 -16.63 12.30
N TRP A 114 -3.62 -16.72 11.26
CA TRP A 114 -2.46 -17.60 11.24
C TRP A 114 -1.12 -16.90 11.47
N GLU A 115 -1.06 -15.58 11.32
CA GLU A 115 0.13 -14.77 11.57
C GLU A 115 -0.24 -13.61 12.48
N GLU A 116 0.39 -13.53 13.67
CA GLU A 116 0.04 -12.57 14.72
C GLU A 116 0.26 -11.13 14.26
N ASP A 117 1.31 -10.91 13.45
CA ASP A 117 1.63 -9.61 12.88
C ASP A 117 0.78 -9.27 11.64
N GLY A 118 0.05 -10.25 11.08
CA GLY A 118 -0.77 -10.05 9.89
C GLY A 118 -0.01 -10.11 8.56
N VAL A 119 -0.74 -9.86 7.48
CA VAL A 119 -0.29 -10.00 6.09
C VAL A 119 -0.44 -8.67 5.35
N GLY A 120 0.58 -8.34 4.55
CA GLY A 120 0.61 -7.16 3.69
C GLY A 120 0.43 -7.53 2.21
N VAL A 121 -0.20 -6.63 1.46
CA VAL A 121 -0.21 -6.65 -0.01
C VAL A 121 0.26 -5.30 -0.53
N ARG A 122 1.36 -5.30 -1.29
CA ARG A 122 1.92 -4.09 -1.89
C ARG A 122 1.60 -4.02 -3.38
N PHE A 123 1.06 -2.88 -3.78
CA PHE A 123 0.80 -2.51 -5.16
C PHE A 123 1.88 -1.57 -5.68
N GLU A 124 2.31 -1.80 -6.92
CA GLU A 124 3.11 -0.86 -7.71
C GLU A 124 2.36 -0.56 -9.00
N ASN A 125 2.03 0.71 -9.24
CA ASN A 125 1.24 1.13 -10.41
C ASN A 125 -0.06 0.31 -10.62
N GLU A 126 -0.83 0.13 -9.53
CA GLU A 126 -2.11 -0.60 -9.54
C GLU A 126 -2.02 -2.09 -9.95
N GLU A 127 -0.84 -2.70 -9.78
CA GLU A 127 -0.59 -4.14 -9.92
C GLU A 127 -0.01 -4.71 -8.62
N VAL A 128 -0.39 -5.94 -8.25
CA VAL A 128 0.17 -6.63 -7.07
C VAL A 128 1.65 -6.93 -7.31
N ALA A 129 2.52 -6.28 -6.53
CA ALA A 129 3.97 -6.44 -6.63
C ALA A 129 4.52 -7.42 -5.58
N LYS A 130 3.91 -7.48 -4.39
CA LYS A 130 4.36 -8.36 -3.30
C LYS A 130 3.22 -8.70 -2.33
N VAL A 131 3.23 -9.93 -1.82
CA VAL A 131 2.41 -10.42 -0.71
C VAL A 131 3.33 -11.10 0.31
N GLY A 132 3.04 -10.97 1.60
CA GLY A 132 3.88 -11.52 2.67
C GLY A 132 3.53 -10.92 4.03
N TYR A 133 4.44 -11.00 4.99
CA TYR A 133 4.29 -10.34 6.30
C TYR A 133 3.95 -8.85 6.18
N GLN A 134 3.28 -8.26 7.17
CA GLN A 134 2.86 -6.86 7.12
C GLN A 134 3.99 -5.84 6.87
N ASP A 135 5.25 -6.18 7.15
CA ASP A 135 6.40 -5.29 6.98
C ASP A 135 6.68 -4.91 5.52
N ILE A 136 6.14 -5.66 4.55
CA ILE A 136 6.32 -5.37 3.13
C ILE A 136 5.64 -4.07 2.67
N VAL A 137 4.75 -3.51 3.49
CA VAL A 137 3.97 -2.29 3.25
C VAL A 137 4.24 -1.18 4.27
N ILE A 138 5.34 -1.27 5.02
CA ILE A 138 5.79 -0.32 6.05
C ILE A 138 7.09 0.36 5.64
#